data_AF-A0AAN7UEA2-F1
#
_entry.id   AF-A0AAN7UEA2-F1
#
_cell.length_a   1.000
_cell.length_b   1.000
_cell.length_c   1.000
_cell.angle_alpha   90.00
_cell.angle_beta   90.00
_cell.angle_gamma   90.00
#
_symmetry.space_group_name_H-M   'P 1'
#
loop_
_entity.id
_entity.type
_entity.pdbx_description
1 polymer ?
#
loop_
_entity_poly.entity_id
_entity_poly.type
_entity_poly.pdbx_seq_one_letter_code
_entity_poly.pdbx_strand_id
1 'polypeptide(L)'
;MFSHCEGYRIEGGVTDGETNWNNNFNQTNNSNNNDSKVMPSIYKQQFYGKPHKTFMSLSSPNGPILVCIKKVGSSSDEFYLLVCTEKGFEEVRANKDSLQKSKTTRSFLKMRPSSLNVITSVRPELTKVPLNKVSDKSIQEELAKICEPEFNKVVKAAVLYCKESQRDDNDMLKNITTNASHEYIDFLNFLGEKVELKDFSKFNGGLDIKNNAHGTHSIYSQFNDVEVMYHVATMLPFFPSDPKQSERRKLISLDRVVIIFNDGSKPMSPNCIKSKSTQIIILIQPIKNFINNSKTTIGISNDDGRVVGEQSSTSTTTTTTTTSPTINSNSPTPSNKTKYRVSISNRDEVPNYGPPLPDPPIFEKDDSFRNFLYQKMVGGAASLRNTPMFTSKNSDKASALINVISKYSTKGMEQI
;
A
#
# COMPACT_ATOMS: atom_id res chain seq x y z
N MET A 1 -5.66 -13.47 9.43
CA MET A 1 -4.40 -12.68 9.42
C MET A 1 -3.25 -13.52 8.89
N PHE A 2 -2.19 -12.91 8.37
CA PHE A 2 -1.00 -13.67 7.99
C PHE A 2 -0.19 -14.11 9.21
N SER A 3 0.35 -15.32 9.18
CA SER A 3 1.42 -15.77 10.08
C SER A 3 2.78 -15.34 9.53
N HIS A 4 3.79 -15.23 10.39
CA HIS A 4 5.18 -14.99 9.95
C HIS A 4 5.61 -15.98 8.85
N CYS A 5 6.41 -15.50 7.90
CA CYS A 5 6.91 -16.28 6.78
C CYS A 5 8.20 -15.67 6.24
N GLU A 6 9.24 -16.48 6.10
CA GLU A 6 10.51 -16.07 5.51
C GLU A 6 10.33 -15.60 4.06
N GLY A 7 11.07 -14.56 3.66
CA GLY A 7 10.96 -13.93 2.34
C GLY A 7 9.82 -12.90 2.25
N TYR A 8 9.13 -12.62 3.35
CA TYR A 8 8.04 -11.65 3.39
C TYR A 8 8.08 -10.74 4.62
N ARG A 9 7.79 -9.46 4.36
CA ARG A 9 7.47 -8.45 5.36
C ARG A 9 5.95 -8.34 5.52
N ILE A 10 5.45 -8.60 6.74
CA ILE A 10 4.01 -8.65 7.04
C ILE A 10 3.57 -7.45 7.86
N GLU A 11 2.56 -6.73 7.38
CA GLU A 11 1.85 -5.70 8.13
C GLU A 11 0.54 -6.28 8.70
N GLY A 12 0.24 -6.03 9.97
CA GLY A 12 -0.93 -6.59 10.64
C GLY A 12 -0.87 -8.13 10.70
N GLY A 13 0.27 -8.71 11.06
CA GLY A 13 0.40 -10.16 11.27
C GLY A 13 -0.23 -10.62 12.59
N VAL A 14 -0.31 -11.94 12.78
CA VAL A 14 -0.46 -12.50 14.15
C VAL A 14 0.91 -12.39 14.82
N THR A 15 0.99 -11.66 15.93
CA THR A 15 2.21 -11.63 16.77
C THR A 15 2.22 -12.86 17.66
N ASP A 16 3.13 -13.79 17.40
CA ASP A 16 3.38 -14.92 18.29
C ASP A 16 4.18 -14.44 19.52
N GLY A 17 3.59 -13.62 20.40
CA GLY A 17 4.09 -13.31 21.76
C GLY A 17 5.47 -12.67 21.96
N GLU A 18 6.39 -12.74 20.99
CA GLU A 18 7.79 -12.32 21.09
C GLU A 18 8.27 -11.82 19.72
N THR A 19 7.77 -10.68 19.28
CA THR A 19 8.49 -9.82 18.33
C THR A 19 7.85 -8.44 18.36
N ASN A 20 8.36 -7.60 19.26
CA ASN A 20 8.11 -6.16 19.21
C ASN A 20 8.69 -5.64 17.90
N TRP A 21 7.85 -5.51 16.88
CA TRP A 21 8.20 -4.66 15.75
C TRP A 21 8.20 -3.22 16.23
N ASN A 22 9.39 -2.63 16.25
CA ASN A 22 9.59 -1.21 16.55
C ASN A 22 8.71 -0.37 15.62
N ASN A 23 7.59 0.10 16.15
CA ASN A 23 6.78 1.18 15.62
C ASN A 23 7.55 2.51 15.72
N ASN A 24 8.74 2.60 15.11
CA ASN A 24 9.34 3.91 14.80
C ASN A 24 8.70 4.47 13.52
N PHE A 25 7.37 4.50 13.49
CA PHE A 25 6.63 5.44 12.67
C PHE A 25 6.62 6.75 13.45
N ASN A 26 7.47 7.69 13.05
CA ASN A 26 7.31 9.08 13.46
C ASN A 26 5.97 9.57 12.91
N GLN A 27 4.92 9.43 13.73
CA GLN A 27 3.68 10.18 13.62
C GLN A 27 4.05 11.67 13.65
N THR A 28 3.92 12.31 12.49
CA THR A 28 3.55 13.72 12.49
C THR A 28 2.14 13.77 11.94
N ASN A 29 1.21 13.74 12.88
CA ASN A 29 -0.19 14.06 12.63
C ASN A 29 -0.27 15.45 11.98
N ASN A 30 -1.03 15.53 10.90
CA ASN A 30 -1.88 16.69 10.70
C ASN A 30 -3.17 16.21 10.05
N SER A 31 -4.16 15.99 10.90
CA SER A 31 -5.57 16.02 10.52
C SER A 31 -5.87 17.41 9.98
N ASN A 32 -6.07 17.53 8.68
CA ASN A 32 -7.11 18.35 8.04
C ASN A 32 -6.95 18.31 6.51
N ASN A 33 -8.10 18.21 5.86
CA ASN A 33 -8.40 18.37 4.44
C ASN A 33 -8.35 17.13 3.54
N ASN A 34 -9.56 16.76 3.12
CA ASN A 34 -9.95 16.28 1.80
C ASN A 34 -8.91 16.65 0.72
N ASP A 35 -8.14 15.66 0.29
CA ASP A 35 -7.77 15.43 -1.10
C ASP A 35 -7.01 14.11 -1.15
N SER A 36 -7.56 13.17 -1.94
CA SER A 36 -7.04 11.83 -2.24
C SER A 36 -5.71 11.91 -3.01
N LYS A 37 -4.65 12.39 -2.37
CA LYS A 37 -3.36 12.62 -3.03
C LYS A 37 -2.56 11.33 -3.14
N VAL A 38 -2.47 10.84 -4.37
CA VAL A 38 -1.44 9.91 -4.87
C VAL A 38 -0.11 10.20 -4.18
N MET A 39 0.59 9.16 -3.71
CA MET A 39 1.90 9.26 -3.07
C MET A 39 2.79 10.22 -3.89
N PRO A 40 3.20 11.37 -3.32
CA PRO A 40 3.90 12.39 -4.07
C PRO A 40 5.23 11.85 -4.63
N SER A 41 5.74 12.41 -5.73
CA SER A 41 7.09 12.08 -6.20
C SER A 41 8.14 12.21 -5.09
N ILE A 42 9.26 11.50 -5.22
CA ILE A 42 10.36 11.62 -4.26
C ILE A 42 10.79 13.09 -4.10
N TYR A 43 10.75 13.86 -5.20
CA TYR A 43 10.98 15.30 -5.17
C TYR A 43 9.92 16.04 -4.35
N LYS A 44 8.62 15.78 -4.58
CA LYS A 44 7.53 16.36 -3.79
C LYS A 44 7.63 16.00 -2.30
N GLN A 45 8.01 14.76 -1.97
CA GLN A 45 8.16 14.31 -0.59
C GLN A 45 9.36 14.96 0.11
N GLN A 46 10.51 15.04 -0.57
CA GLN A 46 11.78 15.34 0.07
C GLN A 46 12.24 16.79 -0.10
N PHE A 47 11.88 17.45 -1.20
CA PHE A 47 12.45 18.74 -1.61
C PHE A 47 11.44 19.85 -1.88
N TYR A 48 10.29 19.55 -2.51
CA TYR A 48 9.31 20.57 -2.89
C TYR A 48 8.80 21.36 -1.69
N GLY A 49 8.86 22.69 -1.77
CA GLY A 49 8.47 23.58 -0.67
C GLY A 49 9.38 23.51 0.57
N LYS A 50 10.44 22.68 0.55
CA LYS A 50 11.39 22.53 1.66
C LYS A 50 12.72 23.20 1.30
N PRO A 51 13.48 23.75 2.26
CA PRO A 51 14.79 24.34 2.00
C PRO A 51 15.78 23.33 1.40
N HIS A 52 16.22 23.57 0.16
CA HIS A 52 17.23 22.78 -0.54
C HIS A 52 17.98 23.63 -1.56
N LYS A 53 19.05 23.07 -2.14
CA LYS A 53 19.78 23.68 -3.25
C LYS A 53 19.73 22.75 -4.46
N THR A 54 19.66 23.35 -5.64
CA THR A 54 19.68 22.64 -6.92
C THR A 54 20.90 23.07 -7.72
N PHE A 55 21.65 22.10 -8.21
CA PHE A 55 22.82 22.29 -9.07
C PHE A 55 22.59 21.56 -10.39
N MET A 56 23.11 22.08 -11.50
CA MET A 56 22.97 21.43 -12.80
C MET A 56 24.20 21.64 -13.70
N SER A 57 24.37 20.75 -14.67
CA SER A 57 25.35 20.90 -15.74
C SER A 57 24.90 20.15 -17.00
N LEU A 58 25.08 20.77 -18.17
CA LEU A 58 24.94 20.11 -19.48
C LEU A 58 26.22 19.35 -19.89
N SER A 59 27.37 19.67 -19.28
CA SER A 59 28.70 19.24 -19.74
C SER A 59 29.33 18.21 -18.80
N SER A 60 28.52 17.41 -18.10
CA SER A 60 29.05 16.33 -17.25
C SER A 60 29.52 15.14 -18.12
N PRO A 61 30.50 14.35 -17.66
CA PRO A 61 31.05 13.22 -18.44
C PRO A 61 30.02 12.19 -18.89
N ASN A 62 28.93 12.04 -18.13
CA ASN A 62 27.88 11.05 -18.36
C ASN A 62 26.59 11.68 -18.92
N GLY A 63 26.69 12.87 -19.53
CA GLY A 63 25.57 13.63 -20.06
C GLY A 63 24.99 14.65 -19.07
N PRO A 64 23.87 15.30 -19.40
CA PRO A 64 23.22 16.29 -18.54
C PRO A 64 22.87 15.73 -17.16
N ILE A 65 23.16 16.51 -16.13
CA ILE A 65 22.94 16.14 -14.73
C ILE A 65 22.30 17.28 -13.94
N LEU A 66 21.40 16.93 -13.04
CA LEU A 66 20.83 17.82 -12.05
C LEU A 66 20.87 17.17 -10.67
N VAL A 67 21.32 17.92 -9.66
CA VAL A 67 21.47 17.42 -8.29
C VAL A 67 20.74 18.34 -7.32
N CYS A 68 19.74 17.79 -6.64
CA CYS A 68 19.08 18.45 -5.51
C CYS A 68 19.74 17.97 -4.22
N ILE A 69 20.08 18.88 -3.31
CA ILE A 69 20.73 18.56 -2.04
C ILE A 69 20.10 19.32 -0.89
N LYS A 70 19.81 18.61 0.19
CA LYS A 70 19.35 19.16 1.47
C LYS A 70 20.07 18.51 2.65
N LYS A 71 19.96 19.15 3.81
CA LYS A 71 20.42 18.61 5.09
C LYS A 71 19.27 17.84 5.77
N VAL A 72 19.57 16.70 6.39
CA VAL A 72 18.57 15.88 7.09
C VAL A 72 18.42 16.35 8.54
N GLY A 73 17.66 17.42 8.76
CA GLY A 73 17.46 17.99 10.10
C GLY A 73 18.55 18.97 10.53
N SER A 74 18.26 19.75 11.58
CA SER A 74 19.09 20.90 11.97
C SER A 74 20.43 20.49 12.59
N SER A 75 20.44 19.42 13.39
CA SER A 75 21.59 18.94 14.17
C SER A 75 22.36 17.78 13.55
N SER A 76 21.84 17.12 12.51
CA SER A 76 22.55 15.99 11.89
C SER A 76 23.76 16.46 11.08
N ASP A 77 24.66 15.53 10.75
CA ASP A 77 25.71 15.74 9.76
C ASP A 77 25.42 14.93 8.46
N GLU A 78 24.14 14.64 8.23
CA GLU A 78 23.67 13.86 7.09
C GLU A 78 23.06 14.77 6.01
N PHE A 79 23.42 14.48 4.76
CA PHE A 79 22.91 15.11 3.55
C PHE A 79 22.08 14.10 2.76
N TYR A 80 21.02 14.60 2.16
CA TYR A 80 20.17 13.83 1.28
C TYR A 80 20.18 14.47 -0.11
N LEU A 81 20.57 13.68 -1.09
CA LEU A 81 20.75 14.08 -2.47
C LEU A 81 19.76 13.32 -3.35
N LEU A 82 19.24 14.01 -4.36
CA LEU A 82 18.54 13.41 -5.49
C LEU A 82 19.34 13.76 -6.74
N VAL A 83 19.92 12.74 -7.36
CA VAL A 83 20.72 12.84 -8.59
C VAL A 83 19.83 12.46 -9.77
N CYS A 84 19.63 13.40 -10.68
CA CYS A 84 18.80 13.25 -11.87
C CYS A 84 19.72 13.19 -13.10
N THR A 85 19.62 12.11 -13.87
CA THR A 85 20.33 11.91 -15.14
C THR A 85 19.35 11.42 -16.20
N GLU A 86 19.77 11.35 -17.46
CA GLU A 86 18.98 10.73 -18.53
C GLU A 86 18.62 9.26 -18.23
N LYS A 87 19.41 8.57 -17.41
CA LYS A 87 19.16 7.18 -17.03
C LYS A 87 18.10 7.03 -15.93
N GLY A 88 17.71 8.13 -15.27
CA GLY A 88 16.72 8.12 -14.19
C GLY A 88 17.14 8.94 -12.97
N PHE A 89 16.48 8.66 -11.84
CA PHE A 89 16.68 9.35 -10.56
C PHE A 89 17.31 8.41 -9.55
N GLU A 90 18.27 8.92 -8.78
CA GLU A 90 18.95 8.17 -7.73
C GLU A 90 18.95 8.97 -6.43
N GLU A 91 18.53 8.32 -5.34
CA GLU A 91 18.58 8.87 -4.00
C GLU A 91 19.91 8.50 -3.34
N VAL A 92 20.62 9.48 -2.80
CA VAL A 92 21.88 9.23 -2.10
C VAL A 92 21.89 9.91 -0.73
N ARG A 93 22.26 9.16 0.30
CA ARG A 93 22.55 9.68 1.65
C ARG A 93 24.05 9.77 1.83
N ALA A 94 24.52 10.93 2.28
CA ALA A 94 25.93 11.18 2.54
C ALA A 94 26.12 11.70 3.95
N ASN A 95 26.96 11.01 4.74
CA ASN A 95 27.37 11.47 6.06
C ASN A 95 28.68 12.27 5.91
N LYS A 96 28.82 13.36 6.67
CA LYS A 96 30.06 14.15 6.73
C LYS A 96 31.31 13.30 6.98
N ASP A 97 31.23 12.27 7.81
CA ASP A 97 32.37 11.43 8.18
C ASP A 97 32.85 10.53 7.04
N SER A 98 31.96 10.19 6.10
CA SER A 98 32.29 9.41 4.90
C SER A 98 32.75 10.27 3.72
N LEU A 99 32.73 11.60 3.84
CA LEU A 99 33.20 12.49 2.77
C LEU A 99 34.72 12.45 2.67
N GLN A 100 35.22 12.45 1.44
CA GLN A 100 36.66 12.58 1.22
C GLN A 100 37.15 13.93 1.78
N LYS A 101 38.17 13.88 2.65
CA LYS A 101 38.74 15.06 3.29
C LYS A 101 39.43 15.93 2.24
N SER A 102 38.73 16.99 1.83
CA SER A 102 39.27 18.01 0.94
C SER A 102 40.45 18.73 1.62
N LYS A 103 41.57 18.94 0.92
CA LYS A 103 42.71 19.76 1.40
C LYS A 103 42.40 21.28 1.40
N THR A 104 41.13 21.67 1.46
CA THR A 104 40.72 23.07 1.47
C THR A 104 40.87 23.69 2.86
N THR A 105 41.09 25.00 2.91
CA THR A 105 41.15 25.82 4.13
C THR A 105 39.97 25.56 5.08
N ARG A 106 38.78 25.27 4.52
CA ARG A 106 37.60 24.87 5.32
C ARG A 106 37.79 23.56 6.08
N SER A 107 38.37 22.54 5.46
CA SER A 107 38.60 21.27 6.14
C SER A 107 39.65 21.39 7.23
N PHE A 108 40.67 22.23 7.00
CA PHE A 108 41.68 22.55 8.01
C PHE A 108 41.06 23.27 9.23
N LEU A 109 40.15 24.22 8.99
CA LEU A 109 39.39 24.91 10.03
C LEU A 109 38.20 24.10 10.59
N LYS A 110 38.06 22.79 10.30
CA LYS A 110 36.92 21.93 10.67
C LYS A 110 35.54 22.52 10.30
N MET A 111 35.51 23.40 9.30
CA MET A 111 34.31 24.06 8.81
C MET A 111 33.43 23.06 8.06
N ARG A 112 32.13 23.34 8.04
CA ARG A 112 31.15 22.49 7.36
C ARG A 112 31.46 22.36 5.85
N PRO A 113 31.31 21.15 5.28
CA PRO A 113 31.53 20.94 3.86
C PRO A 113 30.54 21.76 3.03
N SER A 114 31.01 22.29 1.91
CA SER A 114 30.13 22.97 0.96
C SER A 114 29.20 21.95 0.29
N SER A 115 28.04 22.38 -0.21
CA SER A 115 27.14 21.50 -0.97
C SER A 115 27.85 20.89 -2.19
N LEU A 116 28.72 21.65 -2.86
CA LEU A 116 29.55 21.13 -3.96
C LEU A 116 30.53 20.05 -3.48
N ASN A 117 31.18 20.23 -2.32
CA ASN A 117 32.09 19.23 -1.76
C ASN A 117 31.38 17.91 -1.46
N VAL A 118 30.13 17.99 -0.96
CA VAL A 118 29.31 16.79 -0.72
C VAL A 118 28.98 16.11 -2.05
N ILE A 119 28.52 16.88 -3.04
CA ILE A 119 28.20 16.35 -4.38
C ILE A 119 29.42 15.68 -5.00
N THR A 120 30.59 16.31 -4.99
CA THR A 120 31.82 15.74 -5.60
C THR A 120 32.41 14.59 -4.79
N SER A 121 32.10 14.46 -3.50
CA SER A 121 32.48 13.27 -2.73
C SER A 121 31.62 12.05 -3.13
N VAL A 122 30.34 12.30 -3.40
CA VAL A 122 29.37 11.27 -3.83
C VAL A 122 29.51 10.93 -5.31
N ARG A 123 29.91 11.90 -6.13
CA ARG A 123 30.16 11.79 -7.57
C ARG A 123 31.52 12.42 -7.92
N PRO A 124 32.65 11.73 -7.68
CA PRO A 124 33.99 12.23 -7.95
C PRO A 124 34.20 12.70 -9.40
N GLU A 125 33.49 12.12 -10.35
CA GLU A 125 33.48 12.50 -11.77
C GLU A 125 33.02 13.94 -12.01
N LEU A 126 32.29 14.55 -11.07
CA LEU A 126 31.81 15.93 -11.16
C LEU A 126 32.81 16.97 -10.64
N THR A 127 33.96 16.56 -10.09
CA THR A 127 34.93 17.46 -9.45
C THR A 127 35.42 18.59 -10.35
N LYS A 128 35.54 18.33 -11.67
CA LYS A 128 35.98 19.29 -12.68
C LYS A 128 34.84 19.84 -13.54
N VAL A 129 33.59 19.54 -13.18
CA VAL A 129 32.42 19.92 -13.96
C VAL A 129 31.85 21.23 -13.41
N PRO A 130 31.53 22.22 -14.26
CA PRO A 130 30.85 23.42 -13.82
C PRO A 130 29.40 23.08 -13.41
N LEU A 131 29.17 23.03 -12.09
CA LEU A 131 27.87 22.80 -11.49
C LEU A 131 27.23 24.15 -11.13
N ASN A 132 26.36 24.64 -12.01
CA ASN A 132 25.69 25.91 -11.83
C ASN A 132 24.57 25.77 -10.80
N LYS A 133 24.54 26.67 -9.81
CA LYS A 133 23.48 26.72 -8.81
C LYS A 133 22.26 27.42 -9.40
N VAL A 134 21.10 26.79 -9.30
CA VAL A 134 19.82 27.39 -9.72
C VAL A 134 19.25 28.23 -8.58
N SER A 135 18.92 29.48 -8.87
CA SER A 135 18.25 30.41 -7.95
C SER A 135 16.73 30.49 -8.18
N ASP A 136 16.29 30.27 -9.43
CA ASP A 136 14.88 30.34 -9.83
C ASP A 136 14.05 29.26 -9.12
N LYS A 137 13.02 29.69 -8.39
CA LYS A 137 12.15 28.79 -7.62
C LYS A 137 11.14 28.06 -8.50
N SER A 138 10.83 28.54 -9.72
CA SER A 138 9.88 27.87 -10.61
C SER A 138 10.34 26.48 -11.04
N ILE A 139 11.66 26.21 -10.96
CA ILE A 139 12.21 24.89 -11.24
C ILE A 139 11.60 23.80 -10.35
N GLN A 140 11.13 24.14 -9.15
CA GLN A 140 10.53 23.16 -8.24
C GLN A 140 9.26 22.54 -8.83
N GLU A 141 8.44 23.31 -9.54
CA GLU A 141 7.22 22.79 -10.18
C GLU A 141 7.56 21.87 -11.36
N GLU A 142 8.56 22.23 -12.16
CA GLU A 142 9.02 21.42 -13.29
C GLU A 142 9.68 20.12 -12.81
N LEU A 143 10.51 20.17 -11.78
CA LEU A 143 11.10 18.99 -11.15
C LEU A 143 10.04 18.12 -10.48
N ALA A 144 9.02 18.72 -9.85
CA ALA A 144 7.91 17.97 -9.28
C ALA A 144 7.15 17.16 -10.33
N LYS A 145 6.98 17.71 -11.54
CA LYS A 145 6.35 17.05 -12.70
C LYS A 145 7.26 15.98 -13.32
N ILE A 146 8.55 16.27 -13.55
CA ILE A 146 9.50 15.32 -14.15
C ILE A 146 9.76 14.11 -13.23
N CYS A 147 9.92 14.39 -11.94
CA CYS A 147 10.06 13.36 -10.92
C CYS A 147 8.72 12.70 -10.56
N GLU A 148 7.58 13.18 -11.08
CA GLU A 148 6.29 12.50 -10.95
C GLU A 148 6.46 11.09 -11.48
N PRO A 149 6.34 10.04 -10.64
CA PRO A 149 6.47 8.69 -11.13
C PRO A 149 5.42 8.49 -12.23
N GLU A 150 5.81 8.05 -13.43
CA GLU A 150 4.89 7.73 -14.53
C GLU A 150 4.07 6.52 -14.11
N PHE A 151 3.08 6.73 -13.25
CA PHE A 151 2.18 5.66 -12.92
C PHE A 151 1.45 5.40 -14.22
N ASN A 152 1.58 4.19 -14.72
CA ASN A 152 0.52 3.66 -15.54
C ASN A 152 -0.74 3.96 -14.75
N LYS A 153 -1.64 4.77 -15.34
CA LYS A 153 -2.95 5.15 -14.80
C LYS A 153 -3.87 3.92 -14.67
N VAL A 154 -3.30 2.73 -14.58
CA VAL A 154 -3.91 1.44 -14.67
C VAL A 154 -3.21 0.47 -13.71
N VAL A 155 -3.99 -0.25 -12.93
CA VAL A 155 -3.53 -1.31 -12.02
C VAL A 155 -4.32 -2.58 -12.33
N LYS A 156 -3.63 -3.72 -12.31
CA LYS A 156 -4.24 -5.06 -12.34
C LYS A 156 -4.08 -5.69 -10.96
N ALA A 157 -5.16 -6.27 -10.44
CA ALA A 157 -5.11 -6.98 -9.18
C ALA A 157 -5.93 -8.27 -9.28
N ALA A 158 -5.36 -9.40 -8.88
CA ALA A 158 -6.13 -10.63 -8.77
C ALA A 158 -6.99 -10.60 -7.51
N VAL A 159 -8.17 -11.22 -7.55
CA VAL A 159 -9.02 -11.44 -6.38
C VAL A 159 -9.31 -12.92 -6.25
N LEU A 160 -8.80 -13.52 -5.17
CA LEU A 160 -9.03 -14.91 -4.80
C LEU A 160 -10.01 -14.99 -3.63
N TYR A 161 -10.89 -15.97 -3.68
CA TYR A 161 -11.79 -16.32 -2.59
C TYR A 161 -11.26 -17.56 -1.88
N CYS A 162 -11.04 -17.47 -0.58
CA CYS A 162 -10.55 -18.54 0.27
C CYS A 162 -11.65 -18.97 1.24
N LYS A 163 -12.22 -20.15 0.97
CA LYS A 163 -13.25 -20.76 1.83
C LYS A 163 -12.66 -21.22 3.16
N GLU A 164 -13.55 -21.45 4.12
CA GLU A 164 -13.20 -22.19 5.32
C GLU A 164 -12.55 -23.54 4.93
N SER A 165 -11.46 -23.89 5.61
CA SER A 165 -10.51 -25.00 5.34
C SER A 165 -9.45 -24.83 4.24
N GLN A 166 -9.63 -23.95 3.25
CA GLN A 166 -8.65 -23.79 2.16
C GLN A 166 -7.37 -23.07 2.63
N ARG A 167 -6.22 -23.41 2.03
CA ARG A 167 -4.90 -22.90 2.45
C ARG A 167 -3.96 -22.51 1.32
N ASP A 168 -4.27 -22.86 0.07
CA ASP A 168 -3.39 -22.57 -1.07
C ASP A 168 -4.17 -22.08 -2.30
N ASP A 169 -3.44 -21.46 -3.23
CA ASP A 169 -4.02 -20.92 -4.46
C ASP A 169 -4.68 -21.98 -5.34
N ASN A 170 -4.21 -23.24 -5.29
CA ASN A 170 -4.77 -24.33 -6.09
C ASN A 170 -6.22 -24.59 -5.74
N ASP A 171 -6.54 -24.59 -4.45
CA ASP A 171 -7.91 -24.80 -3.98
C ASP A 171 -8.77 -23.55 -4.16
N MET A 172 -8.21 -22.36 -3.93
CA MET A 172 -8.93 -21.09 -4.14
C MET A 172 -9.36 -20.91 -5.61
N LEU A 173 -8.52 -21.32 -6.56
CA LEU A 173 -8.79 -21.22 -8.00
C LEU A 173 -9.95 -22.13 -8.46
N LYS A 174 -10.37 -23.12 -7.65
CA LYS A 174 -11.52 -23.98 -7.96
C LYS A 174 -12.86 -23.36 -7.57
N ASN A 175 -12.86 -22.26 -6.82
CA ASN A 175 -14.09 -21.62 -6.37
C ASN A 175 -14.81 -20.90 -7.51
N ILE A 176 -16.13 -20.84 -7.44
CA ILE A 176 -17.00 -20.18 -8.43
C ILE A 176 -18.01 -19.29 -7.70
N THR A 177 -18.58 -18.31 -8.39
CA THR A 177 -19.49 -17.34 -7.75
C THR A 177 -20.65 -18.01 -6.99
N THR A 178 -21.21 -19.11 -7.52
CA THR A 178 -22.35 -19.81 -6.89
C THR A 178 -22.02 -20.49 -5.57
N ASN A 179 -20.74 -20.74 -5.29
CA ASN A 179 -20.31 -21.43 -4.07
C ASN A 179 -19.57 -20.51 -3.09
N ALA A 180 -19.60 -19.19 -3.33
CA ALA A 180 -18.97 -18.18 -2.50
C ALA A 180 -19.94 -17.56 -1.49
N SER A 181 -19.41 -17.01 -0.40
CA SER A 181 -20.20 -16.37 0.65
C SER A 181 -20.83 -15.05 0.20
N HIS A 182 -21.92 -14.67 0.86
CA HIS A 182 -22.55 -13.36 0.63
C HIS A 182 -21.59 -12.22 0.96
N GLU A 183 -20.78 -12.36 2.01
CA GLU A 183 -19.79 -11.37 2.43
C GLU A 183 -18.71 -11.15 1.36
N TYR A 184 -18.32 -12.21 0.63
CA TYR A 184 -17.40 -12.09 -0.50
C TYR A 184 -18.03 -11.33 -1.67
N ILE A 185 -19.28 -11.65 -2.05
CA ILE A 185 -19.99 -10.94 -3.11
C ILE A 185 -20.19 -9.47 -2.75
N ASP A 186 -20.55 -9.19 -1.50
CA ASP A 186 -20.68 -7.84 -0.95
C ASP A 186 -19.35 -7.08 -0.93
N PHE A 187 -18.23 -7.78 -0.79
CA PHE A 187 -16.89 -7.22 -0.89
C PHE A 187 -16.50 -6.94 -2.35
N LEU A 188 -16.86 -7.79 -3.31
CA LEU A 188 -16.66 -7.51 -4.75
C LEU A 188 -17.40 -6.24 -5.18
N ASN A 189 -18.66 -6.09 -4.77
CA ASN A 189 -19.44 -4.86 -5.02
C ASN A 189 -18.85 -3.63 -4.31
N PHE A 190 -18.12 -3.85 -3.21
CA PHE A 190 -17.42 -2.77 -2.52
C PHE A 190 -16.12 -2.36 -3.23
N LEU A 191 -15.39 -3.31 -3.83
CA LEU A 191 -14.17 -3.05 -4.60
C LEU A 191 -14.43 -2.21 -5.85
N GLY A 192 -15.57 -2.42 -6.52
CA GLY A 192 -15.85 -1.71 -7.76
C GLY A 192 -17.18 -2.08 -8.40
N GLU A 193 -17.38 -1.56 -9.60
CA GLU A 193 -18.53 -1.84 -10.45
C GLU A 193 -18.34 -3.18 -11.17
N LYS A 194 -19.40 -3.98 -11.24
CA LYS A 194 -19.44 -5.15 -12.10
C LYS A 194 -19.69 -4.70 -13.55
N VAL A 195 -18.70 -4.88 -14.41
CA VAL A 195 -18.74 -4.46 -15.82
C VAL A 195 -18.79 -5.66 -16.76
N GLU A 196 -19.49 -5.52 -17.88
CA GLU A 196 -19.44 -6.48 -18.99
C GLU A 196 -18.10 -6.33 -19.73
N LEU A 197 -17.46 -7.45 -20.06
CA LEU A 197 -16.17 -7.46 -20.73
C LEU A 197 -16.30 -7.27 -22.25
N LYS A 198 -17.39 -7.72 -22.84
CA LYS A 198 -17.62 -7.60 -24.28
C LYS A 198 -17.66 -6.14 -24.68
N ASP A 199 -16.80 -5.77 -25.64
CA ASP A 199 -16.66 -4.40 -26.17
C ASP A 199 -16.30 -3.35 -25.08
N PHE A 200 -15.74 -3.78 -23.94
CA PHE A 200 -15.34 -2.87 -22.87
C PHE A 200 -14.24 -1.90 -23.34
N SER A 201 -14.53 -0.61 -23.25
CA SER A 201 -13.72 0.46 -23.86
C SER A 201 -12.64 1.05 -22.95
N LYS A 202 -12.70 0.74 -21.65
CA LYS A 202 -11.74 1.21 -20.63
C LYS A 202 -10.61 0.20 -20.42
N PHE A 203 -9.73 0.43 -19.45
CA PHE A 203 -8.63 -0.49 -19.16
C PHE A 203 -9.13 -1.90 -18.81
N ASN A 204 -8.87 -2.87 -19.68
CA ASN A 204 -9.37 -4.24 -19.57
C ASN A 204 -8.42 -5.21 -18.84
N GLY A 205 -7.27 -4.76 -18.34
CA GLY A 205 -6.34 -5.64 -17.62
C GLY A 205 -5.72 -6.76 -18.46
N GLY A 206 -5.94 -6.80 -19.78
CA GLY A 206 -5.60 -7.97 -20.62
C GLY A 206 -6.64 -9.10 -20.56
N LEU A 207 -7.81 -8.86 -19.97
CA LEU A 207 -8.98 -9.73 -20.12
C LEU A 207 -9.51 -9.66 -21.57
N ASP A 208 -10.09 -10.75 -22.04
CA ASP A 208 -10.65 -10.81 -23.40
C ASP A 208 -11.95 -10.02 -23.47
N ILE A 209 -12.02 -9.09 -24.42
CA ILE A 209 -13.17 -8.21 -24.65
C ILE A 209 -13.95 -8.59 -25.92
N LYS A 210 -13.53 -9.64 -26.64
CA LYS A 210 -14.11 -9.99 -27.94
C LYS A 210 -14.95 -11.27 -27.88
N ASN A 211 -14.40 -12.32 -27.27
CA ASN A 211 -14.95 -13.68 -27.38
C ASN A 211 -15.39 -14.28 -26.04
N ASN A 212 -15.42 -13.48 -24.96
CA ASN A 212 -15.71 -13.93 -23.60
C ASN A 212 -14.79 -15.07 -23.10
N ALA A 213 -13.58 -15.20 -23.66
CA ALA A 213 -12.64 -16.27 -23.31
C ALA A 213 -12.21 -16.20 -21.83
N HIS A 214 -12.31 -15.02 -21.21
CA HIS A 214 -12.00 -14.81 -19.80
C HIS A 214 -13.26 -14.52 -18.95
N GLY A 215 -14.43 -14.97 -19.41
CA GLY A 215 -15.71 -14.73 -18.77
C GLY A 215 -16.45 -13.55 -19.41
N THR A 216 -17.67 -13.29 -18.94
CA THR A 216 -18.53 -12.22 -19.51
C THR A 216 -18.43 -10.92 -18.72
N HIS A 217 -18.01 -10.97 -17.46
CA HIS A 217 -17.96 -9.82 -16.58
C HIS A 217 -16.71 -9.86 -15.71
N SER A 218 -16.31 -8.70 -15.20
CA SER A 218 -15.37 -8.59 -14.10
C SER A 218 -15.75 -7.43 -13.17
N ILE A 219 -14.93 -7.17 -12.16
CA ILE A 219 -15.00 -5.96 -11.34
C ILE A 219 -13.98 -4.96 -11.89
N TYR A 220 -14.45 -3.73 -12.08
CA TYR A 220 -13.66 -2.59 -12.50
C TYR A 220 -13.91 -1.43 -11.55
N SER A 221 -12.89 -0.60 -11.38
CA SER A 221 -13.10 0.66 -10.69
C SER A 221 -12.16 1.74 -11.16
N GLN A 222 -12.53 2.98 -10.88
CA GLN A 222 -11.72 4.14 -11.18
C GLN A 222 -11.64 5.01 -9.94
N PHE A 223 -10.43 5.30 -9.49
CA PHE A 223 -10.18 6.18 -8.36
C PHE A 223 -9.24 7.29 -8.80
N ASN A 224 -9.75 8.53 -8.81
CA ASN A 224 -9.13 9.66 -9.51
C ASN A 224 -8.82 9.28 -10.98
N ASP A 225 -7.57 9.47 -11.37
CA ASP A 225 -7.03 9.15 -12.69
C ASP A 225 -6.50 7.71 -12.80
N VAL A 226 -6.73 6.84 -11.81
CA VAL A 226 -6.25 5.46 -11.84
C VAL A 226 -7.40 4.49 -12.03
N GLU A 227 -7.32 3.72 -13.10
CA GLU A 227 -8.20 2.60 -13.41
C GLU A 227 -7.67 1.32 -12.76
N VAL A 228 -8.55 0.49 -12.22
CA VAL A 228 -8.20 -0.80 -11.66
C VAL A 228 -9.09 -1.86 -12.29
N MET A 229 -8.46 -2.81 -12.99
CA MET A 229 -9.13 -4.03 -13.44
C MET A 229 -8.81 -5.16 -12.48
N TYR A 230 -9.85 -5.78 -11.93
CA TYR A 230 -9.69 -6.93 -11.05
C TYR A 230 -9.78 -8.22 -11.85
N HIS A 231 -8.83 -9.14 -11.69
CA HIS A 231 -8.94 -10.50 -12.19
C HIS A 231 -9.60 -11.37 -11.13
N VAL A 232 -10.93 -11.38 -11.12
CA VAL A 232 -11.73 -12.07 -10.10
C VAL A 232 -11.83 -13.56 -10.42
N ALA A 233 -11.12 -14.40 -9.66
CA ALA A 233 -10.99 -15.83 -9.94
C ALA A 233 -12.33 -16.56 -10.08
N THR A 234 -13.32 -16.19 -9.26
CA THR A 234 -14.65 -16.80 -9.27
C THR A 234 -15.49 -16.43 -10.49
N MET A 235 -15.15 -15.33 -11.19
CA MET A 235 -15.82 -14.84 -12.40
C MET A 235 -15.14 -15.27 -13.70
N LEU A 236 -13.88 -15.72 -13.63
CA LEU A 236 -13.19 -16.35 -14.77
C LEU A 236 -13.83 -17.71 -15.10
N PRO A 237 -13.67 -18.25 -16.32
CA PRO A 237 -14.24 -19.55 -16.68
C PRO A 237 -13.70 -20.68 -15.79
N PHE A 238 -14.59 -21.56 -15.34
CA PHE A 238 -14.24 -22.77 -14.59
C PHE A 238 -14.34 -23.98 -15.52
N PHE A 239 -13.28 -24.78 -15.57
CA PHE A 239 -13.27 -26.01 -16.37
C PHE A 239 -13.16 -27.22 -15.44
N PRO A 240 -14.24 -27.96 -15.15
CA PRO A 240 -14.18 -29.13 -14.26
C PRO A 240 -13.17 -30.20 -14.71
N SER A 241 -12.93 -30.29 -16.02
CA SER A 241 -11.95 -31.19 -16.64
C SER A 241 -10.49 -30.77 -16.42
N ASP A 242 -10.24 -29.56 -15.90
CA ASP A 242 -8.92 -29.04 -15.58
C ASP A 242 -8.76 -28.83 -14.06
N PRO A 243 -8.33 -29.86 -13.29
CA PRO A 243 -8.16 -29.75 -11.85
C PRO A 243 -7.20 -28.65 -11.41
N LYS A 244 -6.30 -28.19 -12.29
CA LYS A 244 -5.30 -27.15 -11.99
C LYS A 244 -5.81 -25.74 -12.31
N GLN A 245 -6.95 -25.63 -13.02
CA GLN A 245 -7.54 -24.38 -13.50
C GLN A 245 -6.49 -23.51 -14.19
N SER A 246 -5.81 -24.10 -15.18
CA SER A 246 -4.62 -23.59 -15.84
C SER A 246 -4.86 -22.23 -16.49
N GLU A 247 -6.01 -22.02 -17.12
CA GLU A 247 -6.36 -20.72 -17.73
C GLU A 247 -6.53 -19.61 -16.68
N ARG A 248 -7.24 -19.88 -15.58
CA ARG A 248 -7.36 -18.94 -14.46
C ARG A 248 -5.99 -18.62 -13.87
N ARG A 249 -5.16 -19.66 -13.68
CA ARG A 249 -3.81 -19.52 -13.16
C ARG A 249 -2.94 -18.69 -14.07
N LYS A 250 -2.97 -18.88 -15.39
CA LYS A 250 -2.18 -18.08 -16.35
C LYS A 250 -2.44 -16.58 -16.18
N LEU A 251 -3.70 -16.19 -15.98
CA LEU A 251 -4.06 -14.79 -15.76
C LEU A 251 -3.61 -14.29 -14.38
N ILE A 252 -4.05 -14.97 -13.32
CA ILE A 252 -3.82 -14.55 -11.93
C ILE A 252 -2.35 -14.59 -11.54
N SER A 253 -1.58 -15.56 -12.05
CA SER A 253 -0.15 -15.67 -11.74
C SER A 253 0.68 -14.55 -12.34
N LEU A 254 0.14 -13.73 -13.24
CA LEU A 254 0.82 -12.55 -13.77
C LEU A 254 0.56 -11.30 -12.92
N ASP A 255 -0.38 -11.34 -11.98
CA ASP A 255 -0.70 -10.20 -11.14
C ASP A 255 0.32 -10.01 -10.00
N ARG A 256 0.81 -8.77 -9.90
CA ARG A 256 1.76 -8.35 -8.85
C ARG A 256 1.07 -8.16 -7.51
N VAL A 257 -0.20 -7.75 -7.56
CA VAL A 257 -1.04 -7.50 -6.39
C VAL A 257 -2.16 -8.54 -6.39
N VAL A 258 -2.27 -9.27 -5.28
CA VAL A 258 -3.32 -10.28 -5.07
C VAL A 258 -4.11 -9.92 -3.83
N ILE A 259 -5.43 -9.82 -3.96
CA ILE A 259 -6.35 -9.71 -2.84
C ILE A 259 -6.89 -11.10 -2.54
N ILE A 260 -6.77 -11.54 -1.29
CA ILE A 260 -7.40 -12.77 -0.81
C ILE A 260 -8.52 -12.38 0.14
N PHE A 261 -9.76 -12.70 -0.22
CA PHE A 261 -10.87 -12.65 0.70
C PHE A 261 -10.98 -13.99 1.43
N ASN A 262 -10.78 -14.00 2.75
CA ASN A 262 -10.70 -15.22 3.54
C ASN A 262 -11.86 -15.33 4.52
N ASP A 263 -12.75 -16.30 4.27
CA ASP A 263 -13.84 -16.66 5.18
C ASP A 263 -13.37 -17.48 6.38
N GLY A 264 -12.19 -18.11 6.28
CA GLY A 264 -11.62 -18.89 7.35
C GLY A 264 -11.21 -18.02 8.54
N SER A 265 -11.28 -18.56 9.75
CA SER A 265 -10.82 -17.90 10.98
C SER A 265 -9.31 -18.04 11.23
N LYS A 266 -8.68 -19.08 10.66
CA LYS A 266 -7.29 -19.43 10.93
C LYS A 266 -6.29 -18.49 10.23
N PRO A 267 -5.08 -18.30 10.79
CA PRO A 267 -4.01 -17.61 10.12
C PRO A 267 -3.65 -18.29 8.79
N MET A 268 -3.22 -17.50 7.81
CA MET A 268 -2.73 -17.98 6.52
C MET A 268 -1.25 -17.66 6.38
N SER A 269 -0.50 -18.50 5.66
CA SER A 269 0.87 -18.16 5.26
C SER A 269 0.85 -17.43 3.92
N PRO A 270 1.66 -16.38 3.71
CA PRO A 270 1.88 -15.78 2.39
C PRO A 270 2.28 -16.78 1.29
N ASN A 271 2.94 -17.89 1.65
CA ASN A 271 3.27 -18.99 0.73
C ASN A 271 2.05 -19.74 0.17
N CYS A 272 0.83 -19.39 0.58
CA CYS A 272 -0.39 -19.86 -0.06
C CYS A 272 -0.46 -19.49 -1.55
N ILE A 273 0.19 -18.41 -1.96
CA ILE A 273 0.32 -18.01 -3.37
C ILE A 273 1.70 -18.43 -3.90
N LYS A 274 1.72 -19.27 -4.94
CA LYS A 274 2.96 -19.83 -5.50
C LYS A 274 3.56 -18.99 -6.63
N SER A 275 2.84 -17.97 -7.10
CA SER A 275 3.32 -17.11 -8.17
C SER A 275 4.57 -16.34 -7.77
N LYS A 276 5.57 -16.35 -8.65
CA LYS A 276 6.78 -15.52 -8.53
C LYS A 276 6.54 -14.05 -8.90
N SER A 277 5.53 -13.80 -9.74
CA SER A 277 5.17 -12.44 -10.16
C SER A 277 4.43 -11.69 -9.05
N THR A 278 3.77 -12.41 -8.14
CA THR A 278 3.08 -11.82 -7.00
C THR A 278 4.10 -11.28 -6.00
N GLN A 279 3.97 -9.99 -5.73
CA GLN A 279 4.86 -9.21 -4.88
C GLN A 279 4.14 -8.72 -3.62
N ILE A 280 2.83 -8.52 -3.72
CA ILE A 280 1.99 -7.97 -2.66
C ILE A 280 0.73 -8.82 -2.54
N ILE A 281 0.43 -9.26 -1.32
CA ILE A 281 -0.79 -10.00 -0.99
C ILE A 281 -1.55 -9.23 0.09
N ILE A 282 -2.79 -8.86 -0.20
CA ILE A 282 -3.70 -8.17 0.72
C ILE A 282 -4.74 -9.19 1.19
N LEU A 283 -4.70 -9.58 2.46
CA LEU A 283 -5.65 -10.51 3.07
C LEU A 283 -6.77 -9.72 3.75
N ILE A 284 -8.00 -9.95 3.31
CA ILE A 284 -9.22 -9.35 3.83
C ILE A 284 -10.01 -10.43 4.56
N GLN A 285 -10.31 -10.20 5.83
CA GLN A 285 -11.07 -11.13 6.65
C GLN A 285 -12.29 -10.41 7.26
N PRO A 286 -13.53 -10.80 6.94
CA PRO A 286 -14.72 -10.21 7.56
C PRO A 286 -14.75 -10.53 9.06
N ILE A 287 -15.09 -9.53 9.87
CA ILE A 287 -15.32 -9.70 11.30
C ILE A 287 -16.79 -10.07 11.49
N LYS A 288 -17.04 -11.33 11.87
CA LYS A 288 -18.38 -11.82 12.20
C LYS A 288 -18.77 -11.27 13.57
N ASN A 289 -19.74 -10.35 13.60
CA ASN A 289 -20.34 -9.91 14.86
C ASN A 289 -21.22 -11.04 15.39
N PHE A 290 -20.78 -11.75 16.42
CA PHE A 290 -21.66 -12.67 17.14
C PHE A 290 -22.67 -11.83 17.91
N ILE A 291 -23.88 -11.69 17.38
CA ILE A 291 -25.01 -11.23 18.19
C ILE A 291 -25.27 -12.35 19.20
N ASN A 292 -24.93 -12.11 20.47
CA ASN A 292 -25.32 -12.96 21.58
C ASN A 292 -26.85 -12.94 21.71
N ASN A 293 -27.55 -13.78 20.96
CA ASN A 293 -28.92 -14.16 21.29
C ASN A 293 -28.89 -15.18 22.44
N SER A 294 -28.40 -14.77 23.61
CA SER A 294 -28.57 -15.55 24.84
C SER A 294 -29.99 -15.32 25.39
N LYS A 295 -30.96 -15.98 24.75
CA LYS A 295 -32.14 -16.53 25.41
C LYS A 295 -32.23 -18.02 25.06
N THR A 296 -31.16 -18.75 25.33
CA THR A 296 -31.25 -20.20 25.51
C THR A 296 -31.63 -20.40 26.96
N THR A 297 -32.89 -20.71 27.21
CA THR A 297 -33.36 -21.22 28.50
C THR A 297 -32.48 -22.41 28.86
N ILE A 298 -31.59 -22.25 29.84
CA ILE A 298 -30.83 -23.35 30.42
C ILE A 298 -31.86 -24.22 31.14
N GLY A 299 -32.28 -25.30 30.50
CA GLY A 299 -32.92 -26.42 31.17
C GLY A 299 -31.88 -27.05 32.09
N ILE A 300 -31.94 -26.69 33.37
CA ILE A 300 -31.18 -27.39 34.40
C ILE A 300 -31.91 -28.72 34.63
N SER A 301 -31.41 -29.78 34.01
CA SER A 301 -31.71 -31.16 34.41
C SER A 301 -30.99 -31.41 35.74
N ASN A 302 -31.72 -31.35 36.85
CA ASN A 302 -31.25 -31.90 38.11
C ASN A 302 -31.61 -33.38 38.12
N ASP A 303 -30.62 -34.24 37.97
CA ASP A 303 -30.69 -35.65 38.31
C ASP A 303 -29.88 -35.85 39.60
N ASP A 304 -30.59 -36.09 40.71
CA ASP A 304 -30.07 -36.84 41.85
C ASP A 304 -31.27 -37.19 42.75
N GLY A 305 -31.61 -38.47 42.78
CA GLY A 305 -32.70 -39.01 43.57
C GLY A 305 -32.36 -39.13 45.06
N ARG A 306 -33.29 -38.72 45.92
CA ARG A 306 -33.68 -39.50 47.10
C ARG A 306 -35.00 -39.00 47.69
N VAL A 307 -35.78 -40.00 48.13
CA VAL A 307 -37.14 -39.97 48.69
C VAL A 307 -37.18 -39.26 50.06
N VAL A 308 -38.29 -38.59 50.38
CA VAL A 308 -39.13 -38.68 51.61
C VAL A 308 -39.88 -37.35 51.87
N GLY A 309 -41.20 -37.44 52.10
CA GLY A 309 -41.88 -36.64 53.12
C GLY A 309 -42.73 -35.43 52.70
N GLU A 310 -44.04 -35.64 52.65
CA GLU A 310 -45.13 -34.84 53.27
C GLU A 310 -45.19 -33.29 53.26
N GLN A 311 -46.39 -32.83 52.86
CA GLN A 311 -47.24 -31.75 53.42
C GLN A 311 -46.95 -30.25 53.15
N SER A 312 -47.95 -29.65 52.49
CA SER A 312 -48.68 -28.41 52.87
C SER A 312 -48.01 -27.04 52.95
N SER A 313 -48.47 -26.17 52.04
CA SER A 313 -49.02 -24.81 52.27
C SER A 313 -48.12 -23.60 52.61
N THR A 314 -48.66 -22.45 52.19
CA THR A 314 -48.50 -21.06 52.67
C THR A 314 -47.40 -20.16 52.08
N SER A 315 -47.85 -19.38 51.10
CA SER A 315 -47.64 -17.93 50.91
C SER A 315 -46.82 -17.17 51.96
N THR A 316 -45.87 -16.36 51.50
CA THR A 316 -45.58 -15.05 52.12
C THR A 316 -45.11 -14.05 51.07
N THR A 317 -45.90 -13.00 50.92
CA THR A 317 -45.64 -11.77 50.18
C THR A 317 -44.67 -10.91 50.97
N THR A 318 -43.58 -10.44 50.34
CA THR A 318 -42.80 -9.32 50.88
C THR A 318 -42.48 -8.33 49.78
N THR A 319 -43.21 -7.22 49.81
CA THR A 319 -43.04 -5.98 49.07
C THR A 319 -41.88 -5.18 49.66
N THR A 320 -40.89 -4.80 48.84
CA THR A 320 -39.97 -3.70 49.14
C THR A 320 -39.66 -2.87 47.89
N THR A 321 -40.42 -1.79 47.76
CA THR A 321 -40.01 -0.42 47.44
C THR A 321 -38.74 -0.18 46.61
N THR A 322 -38.98 0.25 45.37
CA THR A 322 -38.60 1.57 44.80
C THR A 322 -37.25 2.18 45.18
N THR A 323 -36.29 2.10 44.25
CA THR A 323 -35.37 3.22 43.93
C THR A 323 -34.99 3.14 42.45
N SER A 324 -35.51 4.06 41.64
CA SER A 324 -35.02 4.35 40.29
C SER A 324 -33.75 5.21 40.36
N PRO A 325 -32.77 4.98 39.46
CA PRO A 325 -31.95 6.07 38.95
C PRO A 325 -32.07 6.19 37.43
N THR A 326 -32.67 7.32 37.03
CA THR A 326 -32.34 8.19 35.90
C THR A 326 -31.58 7.59 34.71
N ILE A 327 -32.30 7.44 33.58
CA ILE A 327 -31.74 7.16 32.26
C ILE A 327 -31.01 8.41 31.76
N ASN A 328 -29.69 8.40 31.78
CA ASN A 328 -28.88 9.29 30.95
C ASN A 328 -28.80 8.68 29.54
N SER A 329 -29.64 9.18 28.63
CA SER A 329 -29.58 8.88 27.21
C SER A 329 -28.41 9.63 26.56
N ASN A 330 -27.24 9.01 26.53
CA ASN A 330 -26.17 9.30 25.58
C ASN A 330 -25.24 8.08 25.48
N SER A 331 -25.73 7.01 24.87
CA SER A 331 -24.90 5.94 24.34
C SER A 331 -24.95 6.00 22.81
N PRO A 332 -23.79 6.02 22.11
CA PRO A 332 -23.80 6.00 20.67
C PRO A 332 -24.34 4.65 20.21
N THR A 333 -25.33 4.67 19.32
CA THR A 333 -25.87 3.49 18.67
C THR A 333 -24.72 2.74 18.00
N PRO A 334 -24.52 1.42 18.24
CA PRO A 334 -23.45 0.69 17.57
C PRO A 334 -23.70 0.72 16.06
N SER A 335 -22.76 1.30 15.30
CA SER A 335 -22.79 1.28 13.85
C SER A 335 -22.78 -0.19 13.39
N ASN A 336 -23.89 -0.68 12.85
CA ASN A 336 -24.03 -2.06 12.34
C ASN A 336 -23.29 -2.26 10.99
N LYS A 337 -22.19 -1.53 10.78
CA LYS A 337 -21.42 -1.59 9.54
C LYS A 337 -20.52 -2.83 9.58
N THR A 338 -20.47 -3.56 8.47
CA THR A 338 -19.53 -4.67 8.27
C THR A 338 -18.11 -4.18 8.51
N LYS A 339 -17.32 -4.95 9.27
CA LYS A 339 -15.91 -4.65 9.55
C LYS A 339 -15.02 -5.70 8.94
N TYR A 340 -13.86 -5.28 8.45
CA TYR A 340 -12.84 -6.14 7.88
C TYR A 340 -11.55 -5.99 8.66
N ARG A 341 -10.92 -7.11 8.97
CA ARG A 341 -9.54 -7.15 9.43
C ARG A 341 -8.62 -7.34 8.22
N VAL A 342 -7.57 -6.53 8.14
CA VAL A 342 -6.67 -6.46 6.99
C VAL A 342 -5.26 -6.85 7.40
N SER A 343 -4.63 -7.73 6.63
CA SER A 343 -3.20 -8.08 6.78
C SER A 343 -2.54 -7.99 5.41
N ILE A 344 -1.30 -7.53 5.35
CA ILE A 344 -0.61 -7.31 4.08
C ILE A 344 0.73 -8.01 4.14
N SER A 345 1.01 -8.83 3.14
CA SER A 345 2.30 -9.46 2.97
C SER A 345 2.98 -8.89 1.74
N ASN A 346 4.19 -8.40 1.92
CA ASN A 346 5.06 -7.91 0.86
C ASN A 346 6.26 -8.84 0.77
N ARG A 347 6.72 -9.17 -0.45
CA ARG A 347 8.05 -9.76 -0.59
C ARG A 347 9.12 -8.82 -0.01
N ASP A 348 10.22 -9.36 0.48
CA ASP A 348 11.28 -8.56 1.12
C ASP A 348 11.89 -7.51 0.16
N GLU A 349 11.95 -7.82 -1.14
CA GLU A 349 12.44 -6.90 -2.17
C GLU A 349 11.50 -5.71 -2.45
N VAL A 350 10.24 -5.74 -2.00
CA VAL A 350 9.31 -4.63 -2.21
C VAL A 350 9.70 -3.47 -1.29
N PRO A 351 10.01 -2.28 -1.81
CA PRO A 351 10.29 -1.11 -0.96
C PRO A 351 9.09 -0.76 -0.09
N ASN A 352 9.30 -0.02 1.00
CA ASN A 352 8.19 0.46 1.83
C ASN A 352 7.31 1.46 1.04
N TYR A 353 6.00 1.38 1.24
CA TYR A 353 5.02 2.27 0.64
C TYR A 353 3.83 2.48 1.59
N GLY A 354 3.20 3.65 1.47
CA GLY A 354 2.03 3.99 2.27
C GLY A 354 0.71 3.63 1.58
N PRO A 355 -0.42 3.83 2.29
CA PRO A 355 -0.52 4.18 3.70
C PRO A 355 -0.17 3.00 4.65
N PRO A 356 0.21 3.25 5.91
CA PRO A 356 0.37 2.20 6.92
C PRO A 356 -0.99 1.65 7.34
N LEU A 357 -1.03 0.40 7.82
CA LEU A 357 -2.22 -0.13 8.48
C LEU A 357 -2.51 0.63 9.79
N PRO A 358 -3.81 0.82 10.15
CA PRO A 358 -4.17 1.29 11.48
C PRO A 358 -3.83 0.23 12.55
N ASP A 359 -3.78 0.65 13.80
CA ASP A 359 -3.63 -0.24 14.96
C ASP A 359 -4.85 -0.05 15.89
N PRO A 360 -5.77 -1.03 15.98
CA PRO A 360 -5.74 -2.35 15.33
C PRO A 360 -6.01 -2.27 13.81
N PRO A 361 -5.57 -3.27 13.00
CA PRO A 361 -5.70 -3.27 11.54
C PRO A 361 -7.12 -3.66 11.08
N ILE A 362 -8.10 -2.87 11.52
CA ILE A 362 -9.53 -3.09 11.31
C ILE A 362 -10.12 -1.86 10.61
N PHE A 363 -10.95 -2.12 9.61
CA PHE A 363 -11.64 -1.11 8.83
C PHE A 363 -13.14 -1.35 8.84
N GLU A 364 -13.94 -0.28 8.84
CA GLU A 364 -15.36 -0.38 8.50
C GLU A 364 -15.53 -0.42 6.98
N LYS A 365 -16.61 -1.04 6.49
CA LYS A 365 -16.98 -1.02 5.07
C LYS A 365 -17.45 0.39 4.68
N ASP A 366 -16.51 1.27 4.38
CA ASP A 366 -16.76 2.65 3.96
C ASP A 366 -15.70 3.15 2.95
N ASP A 367 -15.86 4.41 2.52
CA ASP A 367 -14.95 5.02 1.54
C ASP A 367 -13.52 5.20 2.07
N SER A 368 -13.32 5.27 3.39
CA SER A 368 -11.98 5.32 3.99
C SER A 368 -11.23 4.02 3.73
N PHE A 369 -11.89 2.88 3.95
CA PHE A 369 -11.31 1.57 3.64
C PHE A 369 -11.07 1.38 2.14
N ARG A 370 -12.01 1.81 1.31
CA ARG A 370 -11.87 1.75 -0.15
C ARG A 370 -10.66 2.55 -0.62
N ASN A 371 -10.52 3.78 -0.13
CA ASN A 371 -9.39 4.65 -0.44
C ASN A 371 -8.06 4.06 0.06
N PHE A 372 -8.05 3.46 1.25
CA PHE A 372 -6.90 2.72 1.75
C PHE A 372 -6.48 1.60 0.79
N LEU A 373 -7.42 0.75 0.33
CA LEU A 373 -7.11 -0.32 -0.62
C LEU A 373 -6.54 0.23 -1.93
N TYR A 374 -7.13 1.29 -2.50
CA TYR A 374 -6.58 1.91 -3.71
C TYR A 374 -5.16 2.42 -3.51
N GLN A 375 -4.94 3.22 -2.48
CA GLN A 375 -3.62 3.79 -2.22
C GLN A 375 -2.59 2.70 -1.96
N LYS A 376 -2.97 1.63 -1.27
CA LYS A 376 -2.08 0.50 -0.99
C LYS A 376 -1.74 -0.27 -2.27
N MET A 377 -2.71 -0.58 -3.13
CA MET A 377 -2.46 -1.25 -4.41
C MET A 377 -1.62 -0.39 -5.36
N VAL A 378 -1.96 0.90 -5.49
CA VAL A 378 -1.26 1.85 -6.36
C VAL A 378 0.15 2.13 -5.85
N GLY A 379 0.30 2.40 -4.55
CA GLY A 379 1.59 2.63 -3.90
C GLY A 379 2.51 1.42 -3.99
N GLY A 380 1.95 0.22 -3.83
CA GLY A 380 2.65 -1.04 -3.99
C GLY A 380 3.07 -1.33 -5.43
N ALA A 381 2.17 -1.18 -6.39
CA ALA A 381 2.52 -1.32 -7.81
C ALA A 381 3.55 -0.25 -8.24
N ALA A 382 3.47 0.94 -7.66
CA ALA A 382 4.38 2.04 -7.90
C ALA A 382 5.80 1.76 -7.40
N SER A 383 5.95 1.20 -6.19
CA SER A 383 7.24 0.96 -5.55
C SER A 383 8.09 -0.06 -6.31
N LEU A 384 7.45 -0.98 -7.04
CA LEU A 384 8.10 -2.01 -7.85
C LEU A 384 8.76 -1.50 -9.15
N ARG A 385 8.58 -0.24 -9.55
CA ARG A 385 9.11 0.26 -10.82
C ARG A 385 10.62 0.42 -10.86
N ASN A 386 11.22 0.73 -9.70
CA ASN A 386 12.65 0.94 -9.57
C ASN A 386 13.40 -0.32 -9.14
N THR A 387 12.71 -1.46 -9.00
CA THR A 387 13.42 -2.71 -8.75
C THR A 387 14.12 -3.16 -10.04
N PRO A 388 15.31 -3.78 -9.96
CA PRO A 388 16.17 -4.09 -11.12
C PRO A 388 15.47 -4.86 -12.25
N MET A 389 14.35 -5.49 -11.94
CA MET A 389 13.58 -6.32 -12.87
C MET A 389 12.71 -5.50 -13.87
N PHE A 390 12.53 -4.18 -13.71
CA PHE A 390 11.42 -3.46 -14.40
C PHE A 390 11.70 -2.07 -15.00
N THR A 391 12.95 -1.64 -15.21
CA THR A 391 13.33 -0.26 -15.57
C THR A 391 13.14 0.17 -17.05
N SER A 392 12.32 -0.49 -17.86
CA SER A 392 12.48 -0.43 -19.34
C SER A 392 11.82 0.73 -20.13
N LYS A 393 11.42 1.86 -19.54
CA LYS A 393 10.95 3.04 -20.33
C LYS A 393 11.32 4.38 -19.67
N ASN A 394 12.47 4.95 -20.05
CA ASN A 394 13.01 6.22 -19.50
C ASN A 394 13.21 7.33 -20.56
N SER A 395 12.79 7.16 -21.83
CA SER A 395 13.12 8.10 -22.92
C SER A 395 12.49 9.48 -22.80
N ASP A 396 11.23 9.56 -22.37
CA ASP A 396 10.47 10.83 -22.39
C ASP A 396 10.90 11.73 -21.22
N LYS A 397 11.21 11.13 -20.08
CA LYS A 397 11.78 11.82 -18.91
C LYS A 397 13.18 12.34 -19.14
N ALA A 398 14.01 11.58 -19.85
CA ALA A 398 15.34 12.05 -20.23
C ALA A 398 15.23 13.35 -21.04
N SER A 399 14.35 13.36 -22.06
CA SER A 399 14.09 14.55 -22.88
C SER A 399 13.57 15.73 -22.06
N ALA A 400 12.60 15.50 -21.16
CA ALA A 400 12.07 16.54 -20.30
C ALA A 400 13.12 17.11 -19.32
N LEU A 401 13.99 16.25 -18.75
CA LEU A 401 15.09 16.66 -17.89
C LEU A 401 16.09 17.55 -18.64
N ILE A 402 16.49 17.15 -19.85
CA ILE A 402 17.40 17.92 -20.70
C ILE A 402 16.81 19.31 -20.98
N ASN A 403 15.52 19.39 -21.31
CA ASN A 403 14.84 20.66 -21.58
C ASN A 403 14.87 21.59 -20.36
N VAL A 404 14.65 21.06 -19.15
CA VAL A 404 14.76 21.84 -17.90
C VAL A 404 16.19 22.30 -17.68
N ILE A 405 17.19 21.42 -17.81
CA ILE A 405 18.59 21.83 -17.61
C ILE A 405 18.97 22.94 -18.61
N SER A 406 18.58 22.83 -19.88
CA SER A 406 18.85 23.85 -20.90
C SER A 406 18.16 25.18 -20.62
N LYS A 407 16.89 25.14 -20.22
CA LYS A 407 16.09 26.33 -19.87
C LYS A 407 16.68 27.12 -18.72
N TYR A 408 17.14 26.44 -17.67
CA TYR A 408 17.67 27.10 -16.49
C TYR A 408 19.18 27.38 -16.56
N SER A 409 19.92 26.75 -17.49
CA SER A 409 21.31 27.10 -17.78
C SER A 409 21.43 28.43 -18.55
N THR A 410 20.47 28.75 -19.41
CA THR A 410 20.47 29.97 -20.25
C THR A 410 20.03 31.22 -19.48
N LYS A 411 18.99 31.11 -18.63
CA LYS A 411 18.55 32.20 -17.74
C LYS A 411 19.63 32.72 -16.79
N GLY A 412 20.62 31.89 -16.44
CA GLY A 412 21.75 32.31 -15.60
C GLY A 412 22.75 33.22 -16.31
N MET A 413 22.70 33.32 -17.64
CA MET A 413 23.58 34.17 -18.45
C MET A 413 22.99 35.56 -18.77
N GLU A 414 21.69 35.78 -18.53
CA GLU A 414 21.03 37.08 -18.77
C GLU A 414 21.12 38.08 -17.60
N GLN A 415 21.85 37.75 -16.52
CA GLN A 415 21.99 38.62 -15.33
C GLN A 415 23.44 39.00 -14.99
N ILE A 416 24.32 39.14 -15.98
CA ILE A 416 25.67 39.70 -15.78
C ILE A 416 25.81 41.00 -16.57
#